data_AF-A0A7W7CER4-F1
#
_entry.id   AF-A0A7W7CER4-F1
#
_cell.length_a   1.000
_cell.length_b   1.000
_cell.length_c   1.000
_cell.angle_alpha   90.00
_cell.angle_beta   90.00
_cell.angle_gamma   90.00
#
_symmetry.space_group_name_H-M   'P 1'
#
loop_
_entity.id
_entity.type
_entity.pdbx_description
1 polymer ?
#
loop_
_entity_poly.entity_id
_entity_poly.type
_entity_poly.pdbx_seq_one_letter_code
_entity_poly.pdbx_strand_id
1 'polypeptide(L)'
;MTLSLPALATHTPALTATWWTRGEGAELIVQLTGRTSLDLCAHQRTESADRVTVRLAGIPFGPAREREVLTTLRLRLDSPLRGRAVLLVVDGRQITITAAPSWTAPAEEPRYYWAKARIMELIDQLGPGAALPSERDLVQRLGVARMTLRQAMIELASEGRVSRKRGSGTFVAAPKLVQDLAAAGCDRAQLGQDNPARLLVTQEYLPADLELALQLGLAPGELVLHLRRLLVNGPDTLLLESSYLPADRFPGLTSVFDPAESLLDCLREHYDVTVARTVDQISAALCDPHEATLLDVAPTVPMLALDRIGYDRTGVPVHRVRSLFRGDRFSLQVHNEHP
;
A
#
# COMPACT_ATOMS: atom_id res chain seq x y z
N MET A 1 9.47 -18.60 -17.65
CA MET A 1 8.80 -18.50 -18.97
C MET A 1 7.70 -19.55 -19.00
N THR A 2 6.46 -19.20 -19.35
CA THR A 2 5.32 -20.15 -19.41
C THR A 2 5.01 -20.45 -20.86
N LEU A 3 5.16 -21.71 -21.27
CA LEU A 3 4.79 -22.18 -22.61
C LEU A 3 3.54 -23.04 -22.49
N SER A 4 2.43 -22.59 -23.09
CA SER A 4 1.22 -23.42 -23.24
C SER A 4 1.39 -24.36 -24.43
N LEU A 5 1.05 -25.64 -24.24
CA LEU A 5 1.09 -26.65 -25.31
C LEU A 5 -0.25 -26.67 -26.08
N PRO A 6 -0.25 -26.87 -27.40
CA PRO A 6 -1.48 -27.19 -28.13
C PRO A 6 -2.01 -28.58 -27.72
N ALA A 7 -3.33 -28.72 -27.66
CA ALA A 7 -4.01 -29.96 -27.29
C ALA A 7 -3.73 -31.09 -28.31
N LEU A 8 -3.29 -32.24 -27.81
CA LEU A 8 -2.81 -33.39 -28.60
C LEU A 8 -3.87 -34.50 -28.81
N ALA A 9 -5.16 -34.13 -28.94
CA ALA A 9 -6.32 -35.03 -29.03
C ALA A 9 -6.77 -35.72 -27.71
N THR A 10 -7.94 -36.37 -27.78
CA THR A 10 -9.08 -36.23 -26.86
C THR A 10 -8.97 -36.78 -25.43
N HIS A 11 -7.89 -37.48 -25.04
CA HIS A 11 -7.82 -38.10 -23.70
C HIS A 11 -6.45 -38.04 -22.98
N THR A 12 -5.59 -37.07 -23.30
CA THR A 12 -4.34 -36.85 -22.53
C THR A 12 -4.43 -35.55 -21.71
N PRO A 13 -4.12 -35.53 -20.40
CA PRO A 13 -4.12 -34.29 -19.65
C PRO A 13 -3.02 -33.36 -20.18
N ALA A 14 -3.36 -32.10 -20.47
CA ALA A 14 -2.39 -31.10 -20.86
C ALA A 14 -1.37 -30.89 -19.72
N LEU A 15 -0.09 -31.06 -20.00
CA LEU A 15 1.01 -30.78 -19.08
C LEU A 15 1.67 -29.47 -19.50
N THR A 16 1.70 -28.48 -18.62
CA THR A 16 2.41 -27.23 -18.88
C THR A 16 3.74 -27.26 -18.13
N ALA A 17 4.84 -27.01 -18.85
CA ALA A 17 6.17 -26.93 -18.26
C ALA A 17 6.64 -25.47 -18.20
N THR A 18 7.09 -25.05 -17.03
CA THR A 18 7.83 -23.81 -16.86
C THR A 18 9.17 -24.12 -16.23
N TRP A 19 10.21 -23.37 -16.58
CA TRP A 19 11.53 -23.56 -16.00
C TRP A 19 12.26 -22.23 -15.85
N TRP A 20 13.24 -22.23 -14.97
CA TRP A 20 14.17 -21.12 -14.74
C TRP A 20 15.42 -21.64 -14.03
N THR A 21 16.44 -20.79 -13.90
CA THR A 21 17.65 -21.12 -13.15
C THR A 21 17.84 -20.23 -11.92
N ARG A 22 18.59 -20.71 -10.92
CA ARG A 22 19.02 -19.98 -9.72
C ARG A 22 20.54 -20.07 -9.54
N GLY A 23 21.14 -19.16 -8.77
CA GLY A 23 22.57 -19.16 -8.45
C GLY A 23 23.46 -19.08 -9.69
N GLU A 24 23.34 -18.00 -10.46
CA GLU A 24 24.08 -17.78 -11.74
C GLU A 24 23.93 -18.89 -12.79
N GLY A 25 22.85 -19.67 -12.73
CA GLY A 25 22.62 -20.77 -13.67
C GLY A 25 23.02 -22.14 -13.13
N ALA A 26 23.53 -22.24 -11.89
CA ALA A 26 24.00 -23.48 -11.28
C ALA A 26 22.88 -24.41 -10.80
N GLU A 27 21.65 -23.92 -10.65
CA GLU A 27 20.49 -24.73 -10.28
C GLU A 27 19.38 -24.54 -11.34
N LEU A 28 18.92 -25.63 -11.96
CA LEU A 28 17.78 -25.67 -12.87
C LEU A 28 16.52 -26.06 -12.08
N ILE A 29 15.48 -25.26 -12.20
CA ILE A 29 14.18 -25.52 -11.59
C ILE A 29 13.16 -25.73 -12.71
N VAL A 30 12.45 -26.85 -12.66
CA VAL A 30 11.40 -27.21 -13.62
C VAL A 30 10.10 -27.40 -12.85
N GLN A 31 9.06 -26.69 -13.26
CA GLN A 31 7.71 -26.82 -12.76
C GLN A 31 6.81 -27.44 -13.80
N LEU A 32 6.13 -28.51 -13.42
CA LEU A 32 5.15 -29.20 -14.23
C LEU A 32 3.78 -29.03 -13.60
N THR A 33 2.85 -28.51 -14.39
CA THR A 33 1.45 -28.35 -14.02
C THR A 33 0.63 -29.34 -14.83
N GLY A 34 -0.12 -30.21 -14.15
CA GLY A 34 -0.99 -31.20 -14.79
C GLY A 34 -2.11 -31.64 -13.85
N ARG A 35 -2.96 -32.56 -14.30
CA ARG A 35 -4.09 -33.07 -13.48
C ARG A 35 -3.71 -34.24 -12.55
N THR A 36 -2.44 -34.64 -12.57
CA THR A 36 -1.89 -35.74 -11.77
C THR A 36 -0.54 -35.32 -11.21
N SER A 37 -0.27 -35.67 -9.94
CA SER A 37 1.07 -35.49 -9.35
C SER A 37 2.07 -36.38 -10.08
N LEU A 38 3.24 -35.84 -10.38
CA LEU A 38 4.34 -36.60 -10.97
C LEU A 38 5.30 -37.04 -9.88
N ASP A 39 5.82 -38.27 -9.98
CA ASP A 39 6.98 -38.64 -9.18
C ASP A 39 8.24 -38.08 -9.87
N LEU A 40 8.74 -36.96 -9.35
CA LEU A 40 9.93 -36.30 -9.88
C LEU A 40 11.22 -36.85 -9.26
N CYS A 41 11.14 -37.77 -8.30
CA CYS A 41 12.31 -38.41 -7.71
C CYS A 41 12.94 -39.42 -8.68
N ALA A 42 12.14 -40.02 -9.57
CA ALA A 42 12.59 -40.91 -10.64
C ALA A 42 13.01 -40.12 -11.90
N HIS A 43 14.11 -39.37 -11.81
CA HIS A 43 14.67 -38.62 -12.92
C HIS A 43 16.08 -39.07 -13.31
N GLN A 44 16.41 -38.97 -14.60
CA GLN A 44 17.77 -39.09 -15.10
C GLN A 44 18.21 -37.77 -15.71
N ARG A 45 19.36 -37.25 -15.28
CA ARG A 45 19.97 -36.04 -15.82
C ARG A 45 21.16 -36.41 -16.69
N THR A 46 21.28 -35.77 -17.85
CA THR A 46 22.47 -35.87 -18.71
C THR A 46 22.88 -34.47 -19.15
N GLU A 47 24.16 -34.15 -19.03
CA GLU A 47 24.70 -32.81 -19.32
C GLU A 47 25.74 -32.88 -20.45
N SER A 48 25.54 -32.12 -21.52
CA SER A 48 26.51 -31.87 -22.59
C SER A 48 26.83 -30.37 -22.70
N ALA A 49 27.88 -30.03 -23.44
CA ALA A 49 28.35 -28.65 -23.60
C ALA A 49 27.27 -27.67 -24.12
N ASP A 50 26.30 -28.17 -24.89
CA ASP A 50 25.24 -27.42 -25.55
C ASP A 50 23.85 -27.64 -24.94
N ARG A 51 23.67 -28.65 -24.07
CA ARG A 51 22.34 -29.08 -23.62
C ARG A 51 22.34 -29.73 -22.24
N VAL A 52 21.26 -29.52 -21.50
CA VAL A 52 20.88 -30.31 -20.32
C VAL A 52 19.65 -31.13 -20.69
N THR A 53 19.72 -32.45 -20.56
CA THR A 53 18.58 -33.35 -20.76
C THR A 53 18.11 -33.89 -19.42
N VAL A 54 16.82 -33.75 -19.14
CA VAL A 54 16.17 -34.28 -17.94
C VAL A 54 15.10 -35.27 -18.39
N ARG A 55 15.29 -36.55 -18.10
CA ARG A 55 14.30 -37.60 -18.35
C ARG A 55 13.52 -37.87 -17.07
N LEU A 56 12.19 -37.82 -17.16
CA LEU A 56 11.25 -38.15 -16.11
C LEU A 56 10.50 -39.42 -16.51
N ALA A 57 10.40 -40.38 -15.60
CA ALA A 57 9.66 -41.61 -15.79
C ALA A 57 8.46 -41.67 -14.82
N GLY A 58 7.32 -42.17 -15.29
CA GLY A 58 6.20 -42.54 -14.44
C GLY A 58 5.13 -41.47 -14.29
N ILE A 59 4.45 -41.10 -15.38
CA ILE A 59 3.11 -40.54 -15.25
C ILE A 59 2.14 -41.70 -14.99
N PRO A 60 1.57 -41.88 -13.78
CA PRO A 60 0.41 -42.75 -13.65
C PRO A 60 -0.74 -42.11 -14.45
N PHE A 61 -1.30 -42.82 -15.43
CA PHE A 61 -2.61 -42.51 -16.00
C PHE A 61 -3.69 -42.78 -14.94
N GLY A 62 -3.72 -41.98 -13.88
CA GLY A 62 -4.79 -41.95 -12.90
C GLY A 62 -5.98 -41.13 -13.41
N PRO A 63 -7.19 -41.30 -12.84
CA PRO A 63 -8.34 -40.49 -13.21
C PRO A 63 -8.01 -39.01 -13.00
N ALA A 64 -8.33 -38.17 -13.98
CA ALA A 64 -8.11 -36.74 -13.94
C ALA A 64 -8.73 -36.15 -12.66
N ARG A 65 -7.93 -35.50 -11.81
CA ARG A 65 -8.46 -34.74 -10.68
C ARG A 65 -9.07 -33.43 -11.19
N GLU A 66 -10.09 -32.93 -10.51
CA GLU A 66 -10.72 -31.62 -10.82
C GLU A 66 -9.76 -30.44 -10.60
N ARG A 67 -8.73 -30.60 -9.76
CA ARG A 67 -7.73 -29.57 -9.46
C ARG A 67 -6.38 -29.88 -10.11
N GLU A 68 -5.77 -28.86 -10.71
CA GLU A 68 -4.39 -28.93 -11.19
C GLU A 68 -3.42 -29.12 -10.02
N VAL A 69 -2.45 -30.01 -10.22
CA VAL A 69 -1.36 -30.30 -9.30
C VAL A 69 -0.08 -29.71 -9.88
N LEU A 70 0.58 -28.88 -9.09
CA LEU A 70 1.88 -28.31 -9.41
C LEU A 70 2.97 -29.19 -8.79
N THR A 71 3.89 -29.68 -9.62
CA THR A 71 5.01 -30.50 -9.19
C THR A 71 6.32 -29.82 -9.58
N THR A 72 7.26 -29.68 -8.63
CA THR A 72 8.52 -28.93 -8.84
C THR A 72 9.73 -29.86 -8.72
N LEU A 73 10.58 -29.88 -9.74
CA LEU A 73 11.90 -30.53 -9.74
C LEU A 73 13.00 -29.46 -9.61
N ARG A 74 13.97 -29.71 -8.75
CA ARG A 74 15.18 -28.89 -8.59
C ARG A 74 16.40 -29.73 -8.89
N LEU A 75 17.27 -29.25 -9.78
CA LEU A 75 18.46 -29.94 -10.23
C LEU A 75 19.67 -29.01 -10.11
N ARG A 76 20.67 -29.40 -9.33
CA ARG A 76 21.96 -28.71 -9.33
C ARG A 76 22.77 -29.15 -10.55
N LEU A 77 23.13 -28.22 -11.43
CA LEU A 77 23.89 -28.51 -12.65
C LEU A 77 25.39 -28.61 -12.37
N ASP A 78 26.08 -29.43 -13.15
CA ASP A 78 27.55 -29.58 -13.07
C ASP A 78 28.27 -28.33 -13.57
N SER A 79 27.62 -27.58 -14.48
CA SER A 79 28.06 -26.26 -14.94
C SER A 79 26.87 -25.35 -15.19
N PRO A 80 27.02 -24.01 -15.05
CA PRO A 80 25.94 -23.07 -15.27
C PRO A 80 25.25 -23.24 -16.63
N LEU A 81 23.92 -23.11 -16.68
CA LEU A 81 23.15 -23.36 -17.91
C LEU A 81 23.58 -22.46 -19.08
N ARG A 82 23.93 -21.19 -18.84
CA ARG A 82 24.56 -20.23 -19.81
C ARG A 82 24.31 -20.53 -21.30
N GLY A 83 23.05 -20.42 -21.75
CA GLY A 83 22.68 -20.58 -23.17
C GLY A 83 22.53 -22.03 -23.67
N ARG A 84 22.84 -23.04 -22.85
CA ARG A 84 22.56 -24.45 -23.12
C ARG A 84 21.05 -24.67 -23.21
N ALA A 85 20.62 -25.45 -24.20
CA ALA A 85 19.22 -25.84 -24.32
C ALA A 85 18.81 -26.75 -23.16
N VAL A 86 17.56 -26.67 -22.72
CA VAL A 86 16.99 -27.63 -21.76
C VAL A 86 16.02 -28.54 -22.50
N LEU A 87 16.32 -29.84 -22.52
CA LEU A 87 15.45 -30.85 -23.08
C LEU A 87 14.80 -31.63 -21.95
N LEU A 88 13.49 -31.48 -21.80
CA LEU A 88 12.72 -32.30 -20.88
C LEU A 88 12.14 -33.49 -21.65
N VAL A 89 12.36 -34.71 -21.18
CA VAL A 89 11.79 -35.93 -21.77
C VAL A 89 10.88 -36.56 -20.72
N VAL A 90 9.60 -36.76 -21.04
CA VAL A 90 8.65 -37.39 -20.12
C VAL A 90 8.09 -38.64 -20.81
N ASP A 91 8.30 -39.81 -20.23
CA ASP A 91 7.87 -41.12 -20.76
C ASP A 91 8.18 -41.29 -22.27
N GLY A 92 9.42 -40.98 -22.66
CA GLY A 92 9.92 -41.11 -24.04
C GLY A 92 9.53 -39.99 -25.00
N ARG A 93 8.73 -39.00 -24.57
CA ARG A 93 8.34 -37.85 -25.39
C ARG A 93 9.20 -36.63 -25.09
N GLN A 94 9.79 -36.05 -26.14
CA GLN A 94 10.67 -34.89 -26.03
C GLN A 94 9.89 -33.57 -25.99
N ILE A 95 10.20 -32.74 -25.00
CA ILE A 95 9.77 -31.35 -24.86
C ILE A 95 11.05 -30.52 -24.91
N THR A 96 11.42 -30.05 -26.11
CA THR A 96 12.56 -29.15 -26.29
C THR A 96 12.19 -27.77 -25.75
N ILE A 97 12.90 -27.30 -24.73
CA ILE A 97 12.73 -25.96 -24.21
C ILE A 97 14.00 -25.17 -24.51
N THR A 98 13.96 -24.43 -25.62
CA THR A 98 15.08 -23.65 -26.12
C THR A 98 15.43 -22.54 -25.12
N ALA A 99 16.71 -22.41 -24.79
CA ALA A 99 17.22 -21.29 -24.01
C ALA A 99 17.27 -20.03 -24.89
N ALA A 100 16.23 -19.22 -24.84
CA ALA A 100 16.35 -17.81 -25.22
C ALA A 100 16.81 -17.02 -23.98
N PRO A 101 17.67 -15.99 -24.14
CA PRO A 101 18.22 -15.26 -23.02
C PRO A 101 17.10 -14.49 -22.32
N SER A 102 16.66 -14.98 -21.16
CA SER A 102 15.75 -14.23 -20.30
C SER A 102 16.57 -13.25 -19.49
N TRP A 103 16.28 -11.96 -19.66
CA TRP A 103 16.67 -10.89 -18.75
C TRP A 103 16.52 -11.35 -17.30
N THR A 104 17.65 -11.56 -16.61
CA THR A 104 17.70 -11.90 -15.19
C THR A 104 17.64 -10.61 -14.38
N ALA A 105 16.57 -10.45 -13.60
CA ALA A 105 16.63 -9.63 -12.40
C ALA A 105 17.73 -10.19 -11.46
N PRO A 106 18.51 -9.33 -10.77
CA PRO A 106 19.52 -9.79 -9.82
C PRO A 106 18.91 -10.68 -8.73
N ALA A 107 19.64 -11.72 -8.33
CA ALA A 107 19.12 -12.88 -7.60
C ALA A 107 18.61 -12.63 -6.17
N GLU A 108 18.72 -11.40 -5.66
CA GLU A 108 18.49 -11.07 -4.26
C GLU A 108 17.23 -10.22 -4.00
N GLU A 109 16.58 -9.71 -5.06
CA GLU A 109 15.50 -8.74 -4.91
C GLU A 109 14.11 -9.36 -5.18
N PRO A 110 13.12 -9.19 -4.29
CA PRO A 110 11.75 -9.67 -4.53
C PRO A 110 11.18 -9.11 -5.84
N ARG A 111 10.55 -9.97 -6.66
CA ARG A 111 10.04 -9.56 -8.00
C ARG A 111 9.07 -8.37 -7.97
N TYR A 112 8.33 -8.18 -6.88
CA TYR A 112 7.44 -7.03 -6.74
C TYR A 112 8.23 -5.74 -6.60
N TYR A 113 9.40 -5.78 -5.96
CA TYR A 113 10.27 -4.63 -5.77
C TYR A 113 10.87 -4.19 -7.11
N TRP A 114 11.33 -5.13 -7.95
CA TRP A 114 11.74 -4.84 -9.32
C TRP A 114 10.59 -4.23 -10.15
N ALA A 115 9.39 -4.79 -10.06
CA ALA A 115 8.22 -4.26 -10.77
C ALA A 115 7.89 -2.83 -10.30
N LYS A 116 7.96 -2.58 -8.99
CA LYS A 116 7.78 -1.26 -8.38
C LYS A 116 8.80 -0.27 -8.91
N ALA A 117 10.09 -0.59 -8.92
CA ALA A 117 11.14 0.25 -9.48
C ALA A 117 10.86 0.63 -10.94
N ARG A 118 10.39 -0.33 -11.75
CA ARG A 118 10.08 -0.06 -13.16
C ARG A 118 8.85 0.83 -13.35
N ILE A 119 7.86 0.69 -12.48
CA ILE A 119 6.68 1.56 -12.47
C ILE A 119 7.05 2.97 -11.98
N MET A 120 8.02 3.10 -11.07
CA MET A 120 8.53 4.40 -10.62
C MET A 120 9.17 5.18 -11.75
N GLU A 121 9.99 4.54 -12.60
CA GLU A 121 10.53 5.20 -13.80
C GLU A 121 9.41 5.69 -14.74
N LEU A 122 8.33 4.91 -14.88
CA LEU A 122 7.17 5.30 -15.68
C LEU A 122 6.41 6.47 -15.06
N ILE A 123 6.27 6.49 -13.74
CA ILE A 123 5.67 7.60 -12.98
C ILE A 123 6.46 8.89 -13.24
N ASP A 124 7.78 8.84 -13.18
CA ASP A 124 8.65 10.01 -13.38
C ASP A 124 8.54 10.54 -14.82
N GLN A 125 8.32 9.66 -15.81
CA GLN A 125 8.11 10.05 -17.21
C GLN A 125 6.74 10.66 -17.48
N LEU A 126 5.69 10.15 -16.81
CA LEU A 126 4.30 10.56 -17.05
C LEU A 126 3.93 11.86 -16.32
N GLY A 127 4.51 12.08 -15.13
CA GLY A 127 4.21 13.23 -14.27
C GLY A 127 2.86 13.14 -13.55
N PRO A 128 2.63 14.01 -12.54
CA PRO A 128 1.40 14.01 -11.74
C PRO A 128 0.10 14.13 -12.56
N GLY A 129 -0.93 13.38 -12.16
CA GLY A 129 -2.25 13.41 -12.78
C GLY A 129 -2.40 12.55 -14.04
N ALA A 130 -1.30 12.09 -14.63
CA ALA A 130 -1.34 11.20 -15.80
C ALA A 130 -1.88 9.82 -15.43
N ALA A 131 -2.64 9.21 -16.35
CA ALA A 131 -3.14 7.85 -16.19
C ALA A 131 -2.02 6.82 -16.40
N LEU A 132 -1.90 5.85 -15.50
CA LEU A 132 -1.04 4.69 -15.72
C LEU A 132 -1.68 3.74 -16.75
N PRO A 133 -0.87 2.97 -17.51
CA PRO A 133 -1.37 1.87 -18.32
C PRO A 133 -2.18 0.88 -17.49
N SER A 134 -3.08 0.13 -18.14
CA SER A 134 -3.93 -0.82 -17.44
C SER A 134 -3.11 -1.90 -16.73
N GLU A 135 -3.69 -2.51 -15.68
CA GLU A 135 -3.04 -3.63 -14.97
C GLU A 135 -2.64 -4.75 -15.94
N ARG A 136 -3.48 -5.02 -16.95
CA ARG A 136 -3.21 -6.02 -18.00
C ARG A 136 -1.98 -5.64 -18.84
N ASP A 137 -1.89 -4.37 -19.26
CA ASP A 137 -0.77 -3.89 -20.07
C ASP A 137 0.53 -3.90 -19.27
N LEU A 138 0.48 -3.50 -18.00
CA LEU A 138 1.64 -3.52 -17.11
C LEU A 138 2.14 -4.95 -16.85
N VAL A 139 1.24 -5.92 -16.64
CA VAL A 139 1.61 -7.35 -16.54
C VAL A 139 2.33 -7.81 -17.80
N GLN A 140 1.79 -7.47 -18.97
CA GLN A 140 2.37 -7.89 -20.25
C GLN A 140 3.73 -7.21 -20.52
N ARG A 141 3.84 -5.91 -20.25
CA ARG A 141 5.07 -5.12 -20.45
C ARG A 141 6.19 -5.54 -19.50
N LEU A 142 5.86 -5.82 -18.24
CA LEU A 142 6.84 -6.16 -17.20
C LEU A 142 7.13 -7.66 -17.11
N GLY A 143 6.32 -8.51 -17.72
CA GLY A 143 6.51 -9.97 -17.68
C GLY A 143 6.37 -10.59 -16.28
N VAL A 144 5.61 -9.93 -15.38
CA VAL A 144 5.42 -10.36 -13.99
C VAL A 144 4.05 -11.02 -13.80
N ALA A 145 3.93 -11.85 -12.77
CA ALA A 145 2.62 -12.38 -12.38
C ALA A 145 1.71 -11.25 -11.90
N ARG A 146 0.38 -11.40 -12.12
CA ARG A 146 -0.60 -10.39 -11.71
C ARG A 146 -0.52 -10.04 -10.22
N MET A 147 -0.30 -11.03 -9.36
CA MET A 147 -0.15 -10.81 -7.91
C MET A 147 1.12 -10.02 -7.57
N THR A 148 2.19 -10.20 -8.33
CA THR A 148 3.43 -9.42 -8.18
C THR A 148 3.21 -7.95 -8.55
N LEU A 149 2.52 -7.68 -9.67
CA LEU A 149 2.16 -6.31 -10.04
C LEU A 149 1.24 -5.69 -8.99
N ARG A 150 0.24 -6.44 -8.52
CA ARG A 150 -0.71 -5.95 -7.52
C ARG A 150 -0.02 -5.57 -6.22
N GLN A 151 0.95 -6.36 -5.75
CA GLN A 151 1.76 -6.02 -4.58
C GLN A 151 2.53 -4.71 -4.78
N ALA A 152 3.22 -4.57 -5.92
CA ALA A 152 3.94 -3.34 -6.27
C ALA A 152 3.01 -2.11 -6.27
N MET A 153 1.83 -2.24 -6.87
CA MET A 153 0.83 -1.17 -6.93
C MET A 153 0.25 -0.82 -5.56
N ILE A 154 0.08 -1.78 -4.66
CA ILE A 154 -0.36 -1.53 -3.27
C ILE A 154 0.70 -0.71 -2.53
N GLU A 155 1.97 -1.06 -2.67
CA GLU A 155 3.06 -0.31 -2.03
C GLU A 155 3.17 1.10 -2.60
N LEU A 156 3.16 1.26 -3.92
CA LEU A 156 3.19 2.58 -4.56
C LEU A 156 2.00 3.45 -4.14
N ALA A 157 0.83 2.86 -3.95
CA ALA A 157 -0.34 3.57 -3.45
C ALA A 157 -0.13 4.00 -1.99
N SER A 158 0.38 3.10 -1.13
CA SER A 158 0.68 3.41 0.27
C SER A 158 1.77 4.49 0.42
N GLU A 159 2.70 4.55 -0.54
CA GLU A 159 3.74 5.57 -0.62
C GLU A 159 3.26 6.90 -1.19
N GLY A 160 2.01 6.97 -1.65
CA GLY A 160 1.47 8.18 -2.28
C GLY A 160 2.06 8.47 -3.66
N ARG A 161 2.61 7.46 -4.35
CA ARG A 161 3.15 7.59 -5.71
C ARG A 161 2.07 7.45 -6.78
N VAL A 162 1.01 6.71 -6.47
CA VAL A 162 -0.14 6.50 -7.34
C VAL A 162 -1.44 6.63 -6.55
N SER A 163 -2.49 7.12 -7.19
CA SER A 163 -3.83 7.18 -6.61
C SER A 163 -4.82 6.38 -7.46
N ARG A 164 -5.71 5.64 -6.80
CA ARG A 164 -6.74 4.86 -7.47
C ARG A 164 -8.06 5.63 -7.42
N LYS A 165 -8.58 6.00 -8.58
CA LYS A 165 -9.93 6.59 -8.67
C LYS A 165 -10.92 5.50 -9.02
N ARG A 166 -11.90 5.28 -8.15
CA ARG A 166 -12.90 4.20 -8.32
C ARG A 166 -13.61 4.37 -9.66
N GLY A 167 -13.52 3.35 -10.53
CA GLY A 167 -14.12 3.37 -11.86
C GLY A 167 -13.30 4.08 -12.96
N SER A 168 -12.23 4.80 -12.62
CA SER A 168 -11.45 5.60 -13.60
C SER A 168 -10.01 5.11 -13.81
N GLY A 169 -9.55 4.12 -13.04
CA GLY A 169 -8.21 3.55 -13.17
C GLY A 169 -7.23 4.04 -12.10
N THR A 170 -5.94 3.96 -12.41
CA THR A 170 -4.86 4.38 -11.51
C THR A 170 -4.09 5.54 -12.16
N PHE A 171 -3.79 6.56 -11.38
CA PHE A 171 -3.15 7.79 -11.83
C PHE A 171 -1.87 8.04 -11.03
N VAL A 172 -0.93 8.77 -11.62
CA VAL A 172 0.23 9.29 -10.90
C VAL A 172 -0.25 10.31 -9.87
N ALA A 173 0.10 10.11 -8.60
CA ALA A 173 -0.29 11.02 -7.54
C ALA A 173 0.53 12.31 -7.58
N ALA A 174 -0.04 13.41 -7.09
CA ALA A 174 0.72 14.60 -6.81
C ALA A 174 1.67 14.35 -5.62
N PRO A 175 2.80 15.10 -5.52
CA PRO A 175 3.70 15.02 -4.38
C PRO A 175 2.95 15.17 -3.05
N LYS A 176 3.47 14.52 -2.01
CA LYS A 176 2.91 14.68 -0.66
C LYS A 176 3.04 16.13 -0.21
N LEU A 177 2.00 16.61 0.46
CA LEU A 177 2.03 17.87 1.19
C LEU A 177 2.92 17.68 2.41
N VAL A 178 3.92 18.55 2.57
CA VAL A 178 4.81 18.53 3.72
C VAL A 178 4.34 19.59 4.70
N GLN A 179 4.09 19.19 5.94
CA GLN A 179 3.57 20.08 6.98
C GLN A 179 4.48 20.05 8.22
N ASP A 180 4.84 21.23 8.71
CA ASP A 180 5.54 21.35 9.99
C ASP A 180 4.66 20.85 11.12
N LEU A 181 5.20 20.00 11.99
CA LEU A 181 4.47 19.42 13.12
C LEU A 181 3.88 20.50 14.04
N ALA A 182 4.60 21.59 14.28
CA ALA A 182 4.11 22.72 15.06
C ALA A 182 2.80 23.29 14.46
N ALA A 183 2.74 23.38 13.13
CA ALA A 183 1.56 23.85 12.39
C ALA A 183 0.51 22.73 12.17
N ALA A 184 0.85 21.45 12.34
CA ALA A 184 -0.03 20.31 12.01
C ALA A 184 -1.37 20.29 12.76
N GLY A 185 -1.42 20.81 13.99
CA GLY A 185 -2.67 21.01 14.73
C GLY A 185 -3.04 22.47 14.92
N CYS A 186 -2.62 23.34 13.99
CA CYS A 186 -3.05 24.73 13.96
C CYS A 186 -4.03 24.92 12.81
N ASP A 187 -5.19 25.50 13.12
CA ASP A 187 -6.24 25.78 12.15
C ASP A 187 -5.79 26.72 11.00
N ARG A 188 -4.64 27.37 11.14
CA ARG A 188 -4.09 28.28 10.14
C ARG A 188 -3.06 27.65 9.21
N ALA A 189 -2.79 26.35 9.32
CA ALA A 189 -1.81 25.70 8.45
C ALA A 189 -2.21 25.85 6.97
N GLN A 190 -1.50 26.73 6.25
CA GLN A 190 -1.61 26.86 4.80
C GLN A 190 -0.98 25.62 4.18
N LEU A 191 -1.79 24.82 3.48
CA LEU A 191 -1.32 23.64 2.78
C LEU A 191 -1.08 23.99 1.30
N GLY A 192 0.12 24.49 1.01
CA GLY A 192 0.51 24.80 -0.37
C GLY A 192 -0.27 25.95 -1.00
N GLN A 193 -0.28 26.01 -2.34
CA GLN A 193 -0.81 27.15 -3.13
C GLN A 193 -2.34 27.17 -3.25
N ASP A 194 -3.01 26.05 -3.01
CA ASP A 194 -4.47 25.94 -3.06
C ASP A 194 -5.01 25.98 -1.63
N ASN A 195 -5.67 27.07 -1.25
CA ASN A 195 -6.19 27.29 0.10
C ASN A 195 -7.24 26.21 0.46
N PRO A 196 -6.92 25.23 1.33
CA PRO A 196 -7.84 24.14 1.63
C PRO A 196 -9.05 24.63 2.41
N ALA A 197 -10.23 24.06 2.14
CA ALA A 197 -11.47 24.41 2.82
C ALA A 197 -11.77 23.44 3.98
N ARG A 198 -12.42 23.94 5.03
CA ARG A 198 -12.93 23.13 6.13
C ARG A 198 -14.41 22.85 5.95
N LEU A 199 -14.79 21.59 6.06
CA LEU A 199 -16.17 21.14 6.00
C LEU A 199 -16.57 20.52 7.34
N LEU A 200 -17.65 21.02 7.94
CA LEU A 200 -18.21 20.44 9.15
C LEU A 200 -18.80 19.06 8.86
N VAL A 201 -18.41 18.06 9.64
CA VAL A 201 -18.98 16.71 9.61
C VAL A 201 -19.95 16.52 10.77
N THR A 202 -19.55 16.91 11.98
CA THR A 202 -20.35 16.71 13.19
C THR A 202 -20.05 17.81 14.20
N GLN A 203 -21.09 18.28 14.88
CA GLN A 203 -21.00 19.19 16.00
C GLN A 203 -22.01 18.73 17.05
N GLU A 204 -21.54 18.26 18.20
CA GLU A 204 -22.39 17.67 19.23
C GLU A 204 -21.80 17.86 20.63
N TYR A 205 -22.66 17.79 21.65
CA TYR A 205 -22.22 17.69 23.04
C TYR A 205 -22.30 16.23 23.48
N LEU A 206 -21.24 15.72 24.10
CA LEU A 206 -21.18 14.35 24.61
C LEU A 206 -20.53 14.31 25.98
N PRO A 207 -20.88 13.33 26.84
CA PRO A 207 -20.20 13.13 28.12
C PRO A 207 -18.77 12.64 27.89
N ALA A 208 -17.79 13.25 28.57
CA ALA A 208 -16.42 12.80 28.53
C ALA A 208 -16.29 11.42 29.20
N ASP A 209 -15.69 10.47 28.48
CA ASP A 209 -15.26 9.21 29.09
C ASP A 209 -14.08 9.44 30.05
N LEU A 210 -13.63 8.38 30.72
CA LEU A 210 -12.56 8.47 31.71
C LEU A 210 -11.26 9.04 31.11
N GLU A 211 -10.89 8.62 29.90
CA GLU A 211 -9.63 9.03 29.27
C GLU A 211 -9.69 10.49 28.86
N LEU A 212 -10.77 10.89 28.18
CA LEU A 212 -10.97 12.27 27.73
C LEU A 212 -11.10 13.23 28.92
N ALA A 213 -11.79 12.81 29.98
CA ALA A 213 -11.93 13.61 31.20
C ALA A 213 -10.57 13.85 31.86
N LEU A 214 -9.73 12.82 31.97
CA LEU A 214 -8.36 12.95 32.50
C LEU A 214 -7.50 13.89 31.64
N GLN A 215 -7.59 13.78 30.31
CA GLN A 215 -6.83 14.62 29.38
C GLN A 215 -7.24 16.10 29.44
N LEU A 216 -8.52 16.38 29.69
CA LEU A 216 -9.08 17.72 29.75
C LEU A 216 -9.18 18.30 31.17
N GLY A 217 -8.83 17.52 32.20
CA GLY A 217 -8.95 17.96 33.60
C GLY A 217 -10.40 18.09 34.09
N LEU A 218 -11.29 17.24 33.58
CA LEU A 218 -12.72 17.21 33.87
C LEU A 218 -13.08 16.04 34.80
N ALA A 219 -14.27 16.08 35.40
CA ALA A 219 -14.86 14.89 35.98
C ALA A 219 -15.44 13.97 34.88
N PRO A 220 -15.34 12.63 35.01
CA PRO A 220 -16.00 11.72 34.07
C PRO A 220 -17.50 12.00 33.98
N GLY A 221 -18.02 12.09 32.75
CA GLY A 221 -19.41 12.44 32.45
C GLY A 221 -19.70 13.93 32.25
N GLU A 222 -18.75 14.82 32.56
CA GLU A 222 -18.89 16.24 32.19
C GLU A 222 -18.96 16.42 30.68
N LEU A 223 -19.70 17.44 30.23
CA LEU A 223 -19.95 17.64 28.81
C LEU A 223 -18.74 18.26 28.11
N VAL A 224 -18.45 17.71 26.94
CA VAL A 224 -17.51 18.27 25.98
C VAL A 224 -18.24 18.59 24.68
N LEU A 225 -17.85 19.69 24.04
CA LEU A 225 -18.19 19.94 22.64
C LEU A 225 -17.26 19.10 21.77
N HIS A 226 -17.82 18.20 20.99
CA HIS A 226 -17.14 17.45 19.93
C HIS A 226 -17.42 18.10 18.58
N LEU A 227 -16.35 18.54 17.93
CA LEU A 227 -16.35 19.15 16.61
C LEU A 227 -15.51 18.31 15.66
N ARG A 228 -16.14 17.75 14.62
CA ARG A 228 -15.47 16.95 13.60
C ARG A 228 -15.48 17.68 12.26
N ARG A 229 -14.30 17.89 11.66
CA ARG A 229 -14.13 18.63 10.40
C ARG A 229 -13.25 17.88 9.42
N LEU A 230 -13.60 17.94 8.14
CA LEU A 230 -12.74 17.54 7.03
C LEU A 230 -11.98 18.75 6.52
N LEU A 231 -10.70 18.57 6.23
CA LEU A 231 -9.96 19.49 5.40
C LEU A 231 -9.96 18.95 3.98
N VAL A 232 -10.36 19.77 3.01
CA VAL A 232 -10.47 19.37 1.61
C VAL A 232 -9.72 20.35 0.71
N ASN A 233 -9.17 19.86 -0.39
CA ASN A 233 -8.64 20.67 -1.47
C ASN A 233 -9.26 20.22 -2.80
N GLY A 234 -10.19 21.02 -3.33
CA GLY A 234 -11.01 20.64 -4.47
C GLY A 234 -11.77 19.33 -4.20
N PRO A 235 -11.61 18.28 -5.04
CA PRO A 235 -12.26 17.00 -4.82
C PRO A 235 -11.57 16.11 -3.77
N ASP A 236 -10.37 16.47 -3.31
CA ASP A 236 -9.57 15.60 -2.45
C ASP A 236 -9.74 15.94 -0.97
N THR A 237 -10.10 14.95 -0.18
CA THR A 237 -10.02 14.96 1.28
C THR A 237 -8.57 14.83 1.73
N LEU A 238 -8.15 15.68 2.65
CA LEU A 238 -6.77 15.77 3.11
C LEU A 238 -6.57 15.16 4.49
N LEU A 239 -7.40 15.57 5.45
CA LEU A 239 -7.39 15.05 6.82
C LEU A 239 -8.79 15.12 7.44
N LEU A 240 -8.96 14.36 8.51
CA LEU A 240 -10.13 14.38 9.37
C LEU A 240 -9.71 14.79 10.77
N GLU A 241 -10.26 15.88 11.27
CA GLU A 241 -9.97 16.44 12.59
C GLU A 241 -11.15 16.22 13.52
N SER A 242 -10.89 15.79 14.75
CA SER A 242 -11.88 15.65 15.84
C SER A 242 -11.40 16.41 17.07
N SER A 243 -12.04 17.53 17.36
CA SER A 243 -11.70 18.46 18.43
C SER A 243 -12.70 18.31 19.58
N TYR A 244 -12.19 18.24 20.80
CA TYR A 244 -12.95 18.08 22.04
C TYR A 244 -12.61 19.24 22.97
N LEU A 245 -13.63 20.00 23.38
CA LEU A 245 -13.48 21.18 24.22
C LEU A 245 -14.39 21.06 25.46
N PRO A 246 -13.93 21.41 26.68
CA PRO A 246 -14.80 21.48 27.85
C PRO A 246 -15.98 22.43 27.62
N ALA A 247 -17.22 21.94 27.71
CA ALA A 247 -18.41 22.73 27.37
C ALA A 247 -18.61 23.92 28.32
N ASP A 248 -18.41 23.70 29.62
CA ASP A 248 -18.59 24.71 30.66
C ASP A 248 -17.58 25.86 30.56
N ARG A 249 -16.42 25.60 29.96
CA ARG A 249 -15.38 26.61 29.74
C ARG A 249 -15.72 27.53 28.57
N PHE A 250 -16.47 27.04 27.58
CA PHE A 250 -16.81 27.77 26.35
C PHE A 250 -18.32 27.82 26.13
N PRO A 251 -19.08 28.45 27.05
CA PRO A 251 -20.53 28.51 26.93
C PRO A 251 -20.93 29.24 25.64
N GLY A 252 -21.86 28.66 24.88
CA GLY A 252 -22.38 29.26 23.65
C GLY A 252 -21.45 29.21 22.44
N LEU A 253 -20.33 28.48 22.49
CA LEU A 253 -19.33 28.44 21.41
C LEU A 253 -19.96 28.08 20.05
N THR A 254 -20.89 27.15 20.03
CA THR A 254 -21.62 26.71 18.83
C THR A 254 -22.47 27.81 18.16
N SER A 255 -22.76 28.91 18.87
CA SER A 255 -23.53 30.04 18.34
C SER A 255 -22.64 31.14 17.75
N VAL A 256 -21.38 31.19 18.14
CA VAL A 256 -20.42 32.24 17.71
C VAL A 256 -19.36 31.73 16.74
N PHE A 257 -19.14 30.41 16.70
CA PHE A 257 -18.11 29.80 15.88
C PHE A 257 -18.64 29.39 14.51
N ASP A 258 -18.02 29.91 13.44
CA ASP A 258 -18.16 29.37 12.09
C ASP A 258 -17.21 28.17 11.91
N PRO A 259 -17.71 26.95 11.66
CA PRO A 259 -16.88 25.77 11.45
C PRO A 259 -15.86 25.86 10.30
N ALA A 260 -16.09 26.76 9.33
CA ALA A 260 -15.16 27.02 8.23
C ALA A 260 -13.91 27.80 8.68
N GLU A 261 -14.00 28.51 9.81
CA GLU A 261 -12.95 29.37 10.33
C GLU A 261 -12.04 28.67 11.35
N SER A 262 -11.07 29.43 11.87
CA SER A 262 -10.10 28.98 12.86
C SER A 262 -10.73 28.94 14.25
N LEU A 263 -10.82 27.75 14.83
CA LEU A 263 -11.30 27.53 16.19
C LEU A 263 -10.43 28.30 17.19
N LEU A 264 -9.10 28.30 16.99
CA LEU A 264 -8.18 28.99 17.89
C LEU A 264 -8.36 30.50 17.88
N ASP A 265 -8.70 31.09 16.72
CA ASP A 265 -8.99 32.52 16.62
C ASP A 265 -10.32 32.85 17.29
N CYS A 266 -11.36 32.04 17.08
CA CYS A 266 -12.64 32.19 17.77
C CYS A 266 -12.48 32.11 19.30
N LEU A 267 -11.69 31.15 19.81
CA LEU A 267 -11.40 31.04 21.25
C LEU A 267 -10.66 32.27 21.80
N ARG A 268 -9.71 32.82 21.03
CA ARG A 268 -8.99 34.03 21.40
C ARG A 268 -9.91 35.25 21.43
N GLU A 269 -10.78 35.40 20.44
CA GLU A 269 -11.59 36.59 20.24
C GLU A 269 -12.82 36.64 21.15
N HIS A 270 -13.48 35.50 21.38
CA HIS A 270 -14.71 35.43 22.15
C HIS A 270 -14.52 35.02 23.62
N TYR A 271 -13.40 34.36 23.95
CA TYR A 271 -13.17 33.81 25.29
C TYR A 271 -11.85 34.25 25.92
N ASP A 272 -11.04 35.07 25.24
CA ASP A 272 -9.69 35.48 25.68
C ASP A 272 -8.77 34.29 26.01
N VAL A 273 -8.98 33.16 25.33
CA VAL A 273 -8.19 31.94 25.53
C VAL A 273 -7.22 31.75 24.37
N THR A 274 -5.93 31.70 24.69
CA THR A 274 -4.85 31.38 23.74
C THR A 274 -4.12 30.12 24.16
N VAL A 275 -3.92 29.18 23.23
CA VAL A 275 -3.07 28.00 23.47
C VAL A 275 -1.60 28.44 23.50
N ALA A 276 -0.95 28.22 24.64
CA ALA A 276 0.44 28.60 24.88
C ALA A 276 1.40 27.41 24.81
N ARG A 277 0.91 26.19 25.06
CA ARG A 277 1.70 24.96 25.04
C ARG A 277 0.88 23.83 24.46
N THR A 278 1.49 22.99 23.65
CA THR A 278 0.88 21.75 23.16
C THR A 278 1.70 20.55 23.60
N VAL A 279 1.03 19.41 23.76
CA VAL A 279 1.67 18.09 23.84
C VAL A 279 1.13 17.27 22.69
N ASP A 280 2.04 16.83 21.82
CA ASP A 280 1.71 16.14 20.58
C ASP A 280 2.22 14.70 20.63
N GLN A 281 1.33 13.75 20.32
CA GLN A 281 1.66 12.35 20.12
C GLN A 281 1.33 11.94 18.69
N ILE A 282 2.33 11.40 17.99
CA ILE A 282 2.19 10.92 16.60
C ILE A 282 2.22 9.41 16.61
N SER A 283 1.28 8.78 15.91
CA SER A 283 1.26 7.34 15.72
C SER A 283 0.81 6.96 14.31
N ALA A 284 1.19 5.76 13.87
CA ALA A 284 0.59 5.15 12.68
C ALA A 284 -0.78 4.59 13.04
N ALA A 285 -1.79 4.82 12.20
CA ALA A 285 -3.13 4.32 12.39
C ALA A 285 -3.71 3.77 11.08
N LEU A 286 -4.76 2.96 11.21
CA LEU A 286 -5.67 2.64 10.11
C LEU A 286 -7.00 3.32 10.38
N CYS A 287 -7.71 3.71 9.32
CA CYS A 287 -9.06 4.22 9.46
C CYS A 287 -10.02 3.10 9.86
N ASP A 288 -10.96 3.41 10.75
CA ASP A 288 -12.17 2.60 10.84
C ASP A 288 -13.03 2.77 9.55
N PRO A 289 -14.05 1.92 9.31
CA PRO A 289 -14.88 2.02 8.11
C PRO A 289 -15.59 3.37 7.90
N HIS A 290 -15.98 4.04 8.99
CA HIS A 290 -16.63 5.34 8.93
C HIS A 290 -15.63 6.45 8.58
N GLU A 291 -14.47 6.47 9.24
CA GLU A 291 -13.33 7.34 8.92
C GLU A 291 -12.90 7.19 7.46
N ALA A 292 -12.76 5.95 6.97
CA ALA A 292 -12.39 5.67 5.59
C ALA A 292 -13.42 6.20 4.58
N THR A 293 -14.70 6.14 4.94
CA THR A 293 -15.80 6.67 4.11
C THR A 293 -15.75 8.20 4.04
N LEU A 294 -15.58 8.86 5.20
CA LEU A 294 -15.47 10.33 5.27
C LEU A 294 -14.25 10.84 4.50
N LEU A 295 -13.15 10.10 4.56
CA LEU A 295 -11.90 10.44 3.89
C LEU A 295 -11.84 9.96 2.43
N ASP A 296 -12.86 9.28 1.90
CA ASP A 296 -12.84 8.67 0.56
C ASP A 296 -11.56 7.87 0.27
N VAL A 297 -11.15 7.04 1.23
CA VAL A 297 -9.97 6.17 1.13
C VAL A 297 -10.32 4.71 1.37
N ALA A 298 -9.44 3.80 0.93
CA ALA A 298 -9.55 2.41 1.36
C ALA A 298 -9.18 2.29 2.85
N PRO A 299 -9.85 1.42 3.65
CA PRO A 299 -9.51 1.22 5.06
C PRO A 299 -8.07 0.75 5.32
N THR A 300 -7.40 0.23 4.29
CA THR A 300 -6.02 -0.22 4.34
C THR A 300 -5.00 0.90 4.13
N VAL A 301 -5.44 2.13 3.84
CA VAL A 301 -4.53 3.27 3.68
C VAL A 301 -3.93 3.61 5.05
N PRO A 302 -2.58 3.59 5.19
CA PRO A 302 -1.93 4.02 6.42
C PRO A 302 -2.17 5.50 6.67
N MET A 303 -2.50 5.82 7.92
CA MET A 303 -2.74 7.18 8.38
C MET A 303 -1.65 7.59 9.37
N LEU A 304 -1.40 8.90 9.45
CA LEU A 304 -0.68 9.50 10.58
C LEU A 304 -1.72 10.09 11.52
N ALA A 305 -1.83 9.55 12.72
CA ALA A 305 -2.67 10.08 13.78
C ALA A 305 -1.84 11.05 14.64
N LEU A 306 -2.30 12.28 14.77
CA LEU A 306 -1.78 13.29 15.67
C LEU A 306 -2.79 13.54 16.78
N ASP A 307 -2.48 13.11 17.99
CA ASP A 307 -3.22 13.45 19.19
C ASP A 307 -2.54 14.62 19.89
N ARG A 308 -3.25 15.74 19.99
CA ARG A 308 -2.76 17.01 20.55
C ARG A 308 -3.60 17.42 21.75
N ILE A 309 -2.95 17.80 22.84
CA ILE A 309 -3.59 18.50 23.96
C ILE A 309 -3.02 19.91 24.03
N GLY A 310 -3.89 20.91 23.90
CA GLY A 310 -3.54 22.32 24.01
C GLY A 310 -3.77 22.83 25.43
N TYR A 311 -2.82 23.58 25.97
CA TYR A 311 -2.88 24.22 27.29
C TYR A 311 -2.76 25.73 27.14
N ASP A 312 -3.49 26.47 27.95
CA ASP A 312 -3.33 27.93 28.02
C ASP A 312 -2.10 28.35 28.83
N ARG A 313 -1.92 29.67 29.01
CA ARG A 313 -0.81 30.25 29.79
C ARG A 313 -0.84 29.92 31.27
N THR A 314 -2.00 29.52 31.81
CA THR A 314 -2.18 29.11 33.20
C THR A 314 -1.97 27.61 33.41
N GLY A 315 -1.75 26.86 32.32
CA GLY A 315 -1.56 25.41 32.36
C GLY A 315 -2.85 24.60 32.35
N VAL A 316 -4.01 25.22 32.12
CA VAL A 316 -5.31 24.53 32.07
C VAL A 316 -5.56 24.00 30.64
N PRO A 317 -5.99 22.73 30.48
CA PRO A 317 -6.36 22.17 29.17
C PRO A 317 -7.45 22.98 28.47
N VAL A 318 -7.19 23.34 27.21
CA VAL A 318 -8.10 24.11 26.34
C VAL A 318 -8.89 23.17 25.44
N HIS A 319 -8.19 22.23 24.79
CA HIS A 319 -8.80 21.23 23.92
C HIS A 319 -7.96 19.96 23.85
N ARG A 320 -8.58 18.88 23.41
CA ARG A 320 -7.92 17.69 22.87
C ARG A 320 -8.32 17.56 21.40
N VAL A 321 -7.36 17.37 20.51
CA VAL A 321 -7.59 17.23 19.08
C VAL A 321 -6.98 15.92 18.60
N ARG A 322 -7.73 15.17 17.80
CA ARG A 322 -7.23 14.01 17.05
C ARG A 322 -7.32 14.32 15.57
N SER A 323 -6.19 14.40 14.90
CA SER A 323 -6.09 14.65 13.46
C SER A 323 -5.58 13.41 12.75
N LEU A 324 -6.37 12.89 11.80
CA LEU A 324 -6.00 11.76 10.95
C LEU A 324 -5.58 12.27 9.58
N PHE A 325 -4.27 12.28 9.34
CA PHE A 325 -3.67 12.65 8.06
C PHE A 325 -3.55 11.43 7.16
N ARG A 326 -3.93 11.61 5.90
CA ARG A 326 -3.71 10.63 4.85
C ARG A 326 -2.22 10.42 4.60
N GLY A 327 -1.68 9.25 4.96
CA GLY A 327 -0.25 8.95 4.80
C GLY A 327 0.20 8.88 3.34
N ASP A 328 -0.74 8.64 2.41
CA ASP A 328 -0.53 8.72 0.96
C ASP A 328 -0.47 10.16 0.42
N ARG A 329 -0.90 11.16 1.21
CA ARG A 329 -0.95 12.58 0.79
C ARG A 329 -0.10 13.51 1.67
N PHE A 330 0.26 13.12 2.88
CA PHE A 330 0.98 13.96 3.85
C PHE A 330 2.30 13.38 4.32
N SER A 331 3.22 14.29 4.63
CA SER A 331 4.39 14.05 5.47
C SER A 331 4.45 15.12 6.55
N LEU A 332 4.76 14.71 7.78
CA LEU A 332 5.05 15.63 8.87
C LEU A 332 6.56 15.84 8.97
N GLN A 333 7.00 17.07 9.18
CA GLN A 333 8.40 17.40 9.39
C GLN A 333 8.61 18.16 10.70
N VAL A 334 9.80 18.01 11.28
CA VAL A 334 10.24 18.71 12.47
C VAL A 334 11.61 19.30 12.18
N HIS A 335 11.77 20.60 12.41
CA HIS A 335 13.04 21.29 12.34
C HIS A 335 13.67 21.29 13.73
N ASN A 336 14.82 20.64 13.86
CA ASN A 336 15.61 20.63 15.09
C ASN A 336 16.90 21.39 14.82
N GLU A 337 17.13 22.47 15.58
CA GLU A 337 18.41 23.16 15.59
C GLU A 337 19.26 22.55 16.71
N HIS A 338 20.47 22.11 16.36
CA HIS A 338 21.47 21.67 17.31
C HIS A 338 22.52 22.78 17.48
N PRO A 339 22.99 23.03 18.72
CA PRO A 339 23.98 24.07 19.01
C PRO A 339 25.34 23.83 18.34
#